data_AF-A0A8X7CII3-F1
#
_entry.id   AF-A0A8X7CII3-F1
#
_cell.length_a   1.000
_cell.length_b   1.000
_cell.length_c   1.000
_cell.angle_alpha   90.00
_cell.angle_beta   90.00
_cell.angle_gamma   90.00
#
_symmetry.space_group_name_H-M   'P 1'
#
loop_
_entity.id
_entity.type
_entity.pdbx_description
1 polymer ?
#
loop_
_entity_poly.entity_id
_entity_poly.type
_entity_poly.pdbx_seq_one_letter_code
_entity_poly.pdbx_strand_id
1 'polypeptide(L)'
;MNKKEKSEVASPEKKSKRIKSLHSRPHILSIVPVNVDCFQLEEHEKAENCYEKFLETCDKMQDYFQNMCNAKRGKENEAVATQFKSHVCMLTMRLKKLNRIDKHHWKKSRDAVNEV
;
A
#
# COMPACT_ATOMS: atom_id res chain seq x y z
N MET A 1 -17.40 52.01 -30.36
CA MET A 1 -18.48 51.31 -29.62
C MET A 1 -18.64 49.90 -30.18
N ASN A 2 -18.97 48.95 -29.31
CA ASN A 2 -18.83 47.49 -29.44
C ASN A 2 -19.72 46.79 -30.50
N LYS A 3 -19.20 45.65 -31.01
CA LYS A 3 -19.75 44.26 -30.98
C LYS A 3 -19.03 43.45 -32.08
N LYS A 4 -18.06 42.56 -31.79
CA LYS A 4 -18.10 41.23 -31.13
C LYS A 4 -18.97 40.22 -31.91
N GLU A 5 -18.36 39.59 -32.92
CA GLU A 5 -18.77 38.29 -33.46
C GLU A 5 -17.84 37.18 -32.97
N LYS A 6 -18.42 35.99 -32.95
CA LYS A 6 -18.12 34.83 -32.11
C LYS A 6 -17.55 33.75 -33.02
N SER A 7 -16.40 33.16 -32.67
CA SER A 7 -16.06 31.81 -33.14
C SER A 7 -15.39 31.04 -32.00
N GLU A 8 -16.17 30.10 -31.45
CA GLU A 8 -15.71 29.03 -30.58
C GLU A 8 -14.83 28.09 -31.41
N VAL A 9 -13.57 27.91 -30.99
CA VAL A 9 -12.81 26.70 -31.28
C VAL A 9 -12.33 26.17 -29.93
N ALA A 10 -12.99 25.11 -29.49
CA ALA A 10 -12.68 24.39 -28.27
C ALA A 10 -11.28 23.76 -28.36
N SER A 11 -10.41 24.11 -27.42
CA SER A 11 -9.09 23.52 -27.23
C SER A 11 -9.15 22.49 -26.09
N PRO A 12 -8.42 21.36 -26.15
CA PRO A 12 -8.61 20.23 -25.24
C PRO A 12 -8.19 20.55 -23.80
N GLU A 13 -8.95 20.01 -22.86
CA GLU A 13 -8.73 20.10 -21.40
C GLU A 13 -7.28 19.83 -20.99
N LYS A 14 -6.61 20.85 -20.46
CA LYS A 14 -5.35 20.68 -19.73
C LYS A 14 -5.66 20.02 -18.38
N LYS A 15 -5.47 18.70 -18.30
CA LYS A 15 -5.41 17.97 -17.02
C LYS A 15 -4.32 18.60 -16.15
N SER A 16 -4.73 19.24 -15.06
CA SER A 16 -3.83 19.82 -14.06
C SER A 16 -2.85 18.76 -13.56
N LYS A 17 -1.57 18.98 -13.85
CA LYS A 17 -0.47 18.16 -13.34
C LYS A 17 -0.47 18.27 -11.82
N ARG A 18 -0.69 17.15 -11.13
CA ARG A 18 -0.56 17.03 -9.68
C ARG A 18 0.88 17.40 -9.29
N ILE A 19 1.06 18.58 -8.73
CA ILE A 19 2.35 19.05 -8.21
C ILE A 19 2.77 18.09 -7.09
N LYS A 20 3.91 17.42 -7.28
CA LYS A 20 4.54 16.62 -6.24
C LYS A 20 5.02 17.58 -5.16
N SER A 21 4.35 17.59 -4.01
CA SER A 21 4.84 18.28 -2.81
C SER A 21 6.18 17.65 -2.43
N LEU A 22 7.27 18.38 -2.66
CA LEU A 22 8.56 18.13 -2.04
C LEU A 22 8.40 18.37 -0.54
N HIS A 23 8.20 17.29 0.21
CA HIS A 23 8.38 17.33 1.66
C HIS A 23 9.88 17.43 1.94
N SER A 24 10.38 18.66 2.07
CA SER A 24 11.65 18.94 2.73
C SER A 24 11.49 18.60 4.22
N ARG A 25 11.84 17.36 4.61
CA ARG A 25 11.91 16.95 6.02
C ARG A 25 13.37 16.68 6.39
N PRO A 26 13.86 17.17 7.56
CA PRO A 26 15.28 17.16 7.87
C PRO A 26 15.86 15.77 7.96
N HIS A 27 17.09 15.70 7.49
CA HIS A 27 17.95 14.54 7.28
C HIS A 27 18.45 13.98 8.61
N ILE A 28 17.66 13.20 9.35
CA ILE A 28 18.14 12.54 10.56
C ILE A 28 17.61 11.08 10.56
N LEU A 29 18.52 10.14 10.27
CA LEU A 29 18.42 8.67 10.42
C LEU A 29 17.82 7.81 9.29
N SER A 30 18.10 8.09 8.02
CA SER A 30 17.99 7.06 6.96
C SER A 30 19.28 6.95 6.18
N ILE A 31 20.04 5.88 6.39
CA ILE A 31 21.24 5.52 5.61
C ILE A 31 20.83 5.01 4.21
N VAL A 32 19.53 4.90 3.91
CA VAL A 32 19.06 4.45 2.60
C VAL A 32 18.93 5.64 1.64
N PRO A 33 19.58 5.61 0.46
CA PRO A 33 19.42 6.65 -0.56
C PRO A 33 17.94 6.87 -0.91
N VAL A 34 17.53 8.13 -1.01
CA VAL A 34 16.13 8.55 -1.29
C VAL A 34 15.59 8.03 -2.64
N ASN A 35 16.47 7.49 -3.49
CA ASN A 35 16.16 6.92 -4.80
C ASN A 35 16.14 5.38 -4.84
N VAL A 36 16.16 4.69 -3.70
CA VAL A 36 15.96 3.24 -3.73
C VAL A 36 14.48 2.98 -4.04
N ASP A 37 14.23 2.38 -5.20
CA ASP A 37 12.91 1.91 -5.55
C ASP A 37 12.51 0.81 -4.56
N CYS A 38 11.60 1.13 -3.65
CA CYS A 38 11.07 0.16 -2.68
C CYS A 38 10.54 -1.10 -3.39
N PHE A 39 10.10 -1.00 -4.65
CA PHE A 39 9.64 -2.15 -5.43
C PHE A 39 10.79 -3.09 -5.78
N GLN A 40 11.97 -2.58 -6.14
CA GLN A 40 13.14 -3.42 -6.42
C GLN A 40 13.63 -4.15 -5.16
N LEU A 41 13.57 -3.50 -4.00
CA LEU A 41 13.87 -4.16 -2.71
C LEU A 41 12.83 -5.23 -2.36
N GLU A 42 11.55 -5.01 -2.68
CA GLU A 42 10.46 -5.96 -2.42
C GLU A 42 10.45 -7.14 -3.40
N GLU A 43 10.82 -6.95 -4.67
CA GLU A 43 10.97 -8.02 -5.66
C GLU A 43 12.20 -8.91 -5.41
N HIS A 44 13.26 -8.36 -4.81
CA HIS A 44 14.46 -9.12 -4.45
C HIS A 44 14.21 -10.12 -3.30
N GLU A 45 13.15 -9.90 -2.54
CA GLU A 45 12.61 -10.86 -1.58
C GLU A 45 11.91 -11.96 -2.40
N LYS A 46 12.63 -13.07 -2.67
CA LYS A 46 12.16 -14.19 -3.50
C LYS A 46 10.66 -14.43 -3.34
N ALA A 47 9.95 -14.43 -4.47
CA ALA A 47 8.51 -14.72 -4.62
C ALA A 47 8.11 -16.15 -4.22
N GLU A 48 8.91 -16.85 -3.42
CA GLU A 48 8.59 -18.16 -2.92
C GLU A 48 7.52 -18.01 -1.82
N ASN A 49 6.35 -18.55 -2.14
CA ASN A 49 5.17 -18.70 -1.29
C ASN A 49 4.46 -17.42 -0.80
N CYS A 50 4.23 -16.47 -1.71
CA CYS A 50 3.33 -15.33 -1.44
C CYS A 50 1.93 -15.78 -0.97
N TYR A 51 1.40 -16.86 -1.57
CA TYR A 51 0.09 -17.40 -1.21
C TYR A 51 0.07 -18.05 0.18
N GLU A 52 1.06 -18.88 0.53
CA GLU A 52 1.13 -19.45 1.89
C GLU A 52 1.34 -18.37 2.94
N LYS A 53 2.18 -17.35 2.65
CA LYS A 53 2.36 -16.20 3.55
C LYS A 53 1.07 -15.41 3.73
N PHE A 54 0.21 -15.33 2.70
CA PHE A 54 -1.11 -14.73 2.80
C PHE A 54 -2.00 -15.54 3.74
N LEU A 55 -2.11 -16.85 3.52
CA LEU A 55 -2.89 -17.76 4.36
C LEU A 55 -2.43 -17.70 5.83
N GLU A 56 -1.14 -17.86 6.08
CA GLU A 56 -0.53 -17.77 7.40
C GLU A 56 -0.85 -16.44 8.11
N THR A 57 -0.84 -15.33 7.34
CA THR A 57 -1.16 -14.00 7.88
C THR A 57 -2.65 -13.89 8.22
N CYS A 58 -3.53 -14.44 7.39
CA CYS A 58 -4.98 -14.48 7.63
C CYS A 58 -5.33 -15.33 8.85
N ASP A 59 -4.74 -16.51 8.99
CA ASP A 59 -4.98 -17.41 10.13
C ASP A 59 -4.57 -16.74 11.45
N LYS A 60 -3.37 -16.15 11.49
CA LYS A 60 -2.91 -15.38 12.66
C LYS A 60 -3.84 -14.21 12.99
N MET A 61 -4.37 -13.54 11.98
CA MET A 61 -5.28 -12.42 12.17
C MET A 61 -6.62 -12.90 12.75
N GLN A 62 -7.12 -14.05 12.31
CA GLN A 62 -8.31 -14.70 12.88
C GLN A 62 -8.10 -15.05 14.36
N ASP A 63 -6.96 -15.65 14.71
CA ASP A 63 -6.62 -15.97 16.10
C ASP A 63 -6.60 -14.72 16.98
N TYR A 64 -5.99 -13.63 16.52
CA TYR A 64 -5.98 -12.37 17.26
C TYR A 64 -7.37 -11.77 17.44
N PHE A 65 -8.25 -11.87 16.43
CA PHE A 65 -9.64 -11.44 16.56
C PHE A 65 -10.40 -12.31 17.57
N GLN A 66 -10.21 -13.62 17.55
CA GLN A 66 -10.84 -14.53 18.50
C GLN A 66 -10.36 -14.26 19.93
N ASN A 67 -9.06 -14.08 20.12
CA ASN A 67 -8.48 -13.75 21.42
C ASN A 67 -8.95 -12.39 21.93
N MET A 68 -9.08 -11.39 21.05
CA MET A 68 -9.63 -10.09 21.41
C MET A 68 -11.13 -10.16 21.79
N CYS A 69 -11.91 -11.02 21.13
CA CYS A 69 -13.29 -11.30 21.51
C CYS A 69 -13.37 -11.98 22.89
N ASN A 70 -12.49 -12.93 23.17
CA ASN A 70 -12.41 -13.62 24.46
C ASN A 70 -11.97 -12.67 25.59
N ALA A 71 -10.95 -11.84 25.35
CA ALA A 71 -10.44 -10.84 26.29
C ALA A 71 -11.48 -9.77 26.66
N LYS A 72 -12.42 -9.46 25.76
CA LYS A 72 -13.55 -8.58 26.07
C LYS A 72 -14.65 -9.23 26.90
N ARG A 73 -14.73 -10.58 26.90
CA ARG A 73 -15.73 -11.36 27.66
C ARG A 73 -15.22 -11.69 29.05
N GLY A 74 -13.94 -12.04 29.18
CA GLY A 74 -13.25 -12.02 30.47
C GLY A 74 -13.04 -10.58 30.92
N LYS A 75 -12.95 -10.31 32.21
CA LYS A 75 -12.50 -9.01 32.72
C LYS A 75 -10.98 -8.85 32.48
N GLU A 76 -10.51 -9.05 31.26
CA GLU A 76 -9.08 -8.98 30.96
C GLU A 76 -8.63 -7.54 30.73
N ASN A 77 -7.37 -7.29 31.10
CA ASN A 77 -6.73 -5.98 31.11
C ASN A 77 -6.76 -5.31 29.73
N GLU A 78 -7.13 -4.04 29.70
CA GLU A 78 -7.09 -3.15 28.52
C GLU A 78 -5.72 -3.16 27.80
N ALA A 79 -4.65 -3.43 28.55
CA ALA A 79 -3.30 -3.62 28.02
C ALA A 79 -3.19 -4.79 27.02
N VAL A 80 -3.84 -5.93 27.30
CA VAL A 80 -3.83 -7.11 26.42
C VAL A 80 -4.60 -6.83 25.13
N ALA A 81 -5.76 -6.17 25.25
CA ALA A 81 -6.54 -5.73 24.11
C ALA A 81 -5.76 -4.73 23.22
N THR A 82 -4.92 -3.88 23.82
CA THR A 82 -4.07 -2.93 23.09
C THR A 82 -2.93 -3.64 22.35
N GLN A 83 -2.34 -4.68 22.93
CA GLN A 83 -1.34 -5.51 22.24
C GLN A 83 -1.92 -6.24 21.03
N PHE A 84 -3.13 -6.81 21.12
CA PHE A 84 -3.76 -7.45 19.96
C PHE A 84 -4.01 -6.46 18.81
N LYS A 85 -4.36 -5.21 19.12
CA LYS A 85 -4.53 -4.16 18.08
C LYS A 85 -3.22 -3.88 17.33
N SER A 86 -2.08 -3.79 18.03
CA SER A 86 -0.79 -3.54 17.39
C SER A 86 -0.36 -4.73 16.51
N HIS A 87 -0.56 -5.97 16.97
CA HIS A 87 -0.30 -7.17 16.17
C HIS A 87 -1.17 -7.22 14.90
N VAL A 88 -2.47 -6.96 15.02
CA VAL A 88 -3.38 -6.91 13.87
C VAL A 88 -2.98 -5.81 12.88
N CYS A 89 -2.51 -4.65 13.37
CA CYS A 89 -2.00 -3.58 12.51
C CYS A 89 -0.77 -4.03 11.71
N MET A 90 0.18 -4.71 12.36
CA MET A 90 1.38 -5.26 11.70
C MET A 90 1.02 -6.31 10.64
N LEU A 91 0.08 -7.21 10.94
CA LEU A 91 -0.43 -8.19 9.97
C LEU A 91 -1.13 -7.51 8.79
N THR A 92 -1.90 -6.45 9.03
CA THR A 92 -2.54 -5.65 7.97
C THR A 92 -1.50 -5.01 7.05
N MET A 93 -0.39 -4.52 7.60
CA MET A 93 0.71 -3.98 6.80
C MET A 93 1.39 -5.07 5.96
N ARG A 94 1.55 -6.29 6.50
CA ARG A 94 2.05 -7.45 5.75
C ARG A 94 1.13 -7.82 4.59
N LEU A 95 -0.20 -7.84 4.80
CA LEU A 95 -1.17 -8.08 3.73
C LEU A 95 -1.11 -7.01 2.63
N LYS A 96 -0.97 -5.73 3.01
CA LYS A 96 -0.81 -4.64 2.03
C LYS A 96 0.46 -4.80 1.20
N LYS A 97 1.56 -5.27 1.79
CA LYS A 97 2.81 -5.56 1.07
C LYS A 97 2.58 -6.70 0.07
N LEU A 98 2.00 -7.81 0.51
CA LEU A 98 1.68 -8.96 -0.36
C LEU A 98 0.78 -8.54 -1.53
N ASN A 99 -0.25 -7.72 -1.30
CA ASN A 99 -1.13 -7.23 -2.36
C ASN A 99 -0.41 -6.34 -3.38
N ARG A 100 0.53 -5.50 -2.93
CA ARG A 100 1.36 -4.67 -3.83
C ARG A 100 2.24 -5.52 -4.73
N ILE A 101 2.89 -6.53 -4.16
CA ILE A 101 3.74 -7.47 -4.89
C ILE A 101 2.92 -8.24 -5.92
N ASP A 102 1.77 -8.79 -5.52
CA ASP A 102 0.86 -9.53 -6.40
C ASP A 102 0.40 -8.68 -7.60
N LYS A 103 -0.03 -7.44 -7.32
CA LYS A 103 -0.40 -6.48 -8.37
C LYS A 103 0.75 -6.17 -9.32
N HIS A 104 1.98 -6.10 -8.80
CA HIS A 104 3.17 -5.87 -9.61
C HIS A 104 3.45 -7.05 -10.54
N HIS A 105 3.45 -8.27 -10.00
CA HIS A 105 3.61 -9.51 -10.77
C HIS A 105 2.53 -9.64 -11.86
N TRP A 106 1.28 -9.31 -11.53
CA TRP A 106 0.18 -9.34 -12.50
C TRP A 106 0.40 -8.34 -13.64
N LYS A 107 0.80 -7.10 -13.31
CA LYS A 107 1.14 -6.09 -14.32
C LYS A 107 2.29 -6.56 -15.21
N LYS A 108 3.38 -7.05 -14.62
CA LYS A 108 4.57 -7.55 -15.34
C LYS A 108 4.22 -8.69 -16.30
N SER A 109 3.42 -9.64 -15.83
CA SER A 109 2.96 -10.78 -16.65
C SER A 109 2.08 -10.32 -17.80
N ARG A 110 1.16 -9.39 -17.55
CA ARG A 110 0.28 -8.82 -18.57
C ARG A 110 1.06 -8.05 -19.63
N ASP A 111 2.00 -7.20 -19.21
CA ASP A 111 2.79 -6.38 -20.13
C ASP A 111 3.69 -7.30 -21.00
N ALA A 112 4.24 -8.38 -20.44
CA ALA A 112 5.01 -9.37 -21.18
C ALA A 112 4.21 -10.12 -22.28
N VAL A 113 2.90 -10.33 -22.09
CA VAL A 113 2.04 -10.94 -23.13
C VAL A 113 1.68 -9.94 -24.23
N ASN A 114 1.54 -8.65 -23.90
CA ASN A 114 1.13 -7.61 -24.84
C ASN A 114 2.27 -7.04 -25.70
N GLU A 115 3.53 -7.29 -25.32
CA GLU A 115 4.72 -6.89 -26.09
C GLU A 115 5.11 -7.91 -27.17
N VAL A 116 4.34 -9.00 -27.32
CA VAL A 116 4.47 -10.04 -28.36
C VAL A 116 3.43 -9.80 -29.46
#